data_AF-A0A4R9ABG8-F1
#
_entry.id   AF-A0A4R9ABG8-F1
#
_cell.length_a   1.000
_cell.length_b   1.000
_cell.length_c   1.000
_cell.angle_alpha   90.00
_cell.angle_beta   90.00
_cell.angle_gamma   90.00
#
_symmetry.space_group_name_H-M   'P 1'
#
loop_
_entity.id
_entity.type
_entity.pdbx_description
1 polymer ?
#
loop_
_entity_poly.entity_id
_entity_poly.type
_entity_poly.pdbx_seq_one_letter_code
_entity_poly.pdbx_strand_id
1 'polypeptide(L)'
;MMHDVDRSQGTKETYERQLRGLVLPFFEHYTIREVTVGRVEMFLKQQRELSYSRAKHARKTFGMIMAFAVRREIITRNSVKEASRMKKPPHTPKALTTEQIAAIRLAAREWRSQEGRDVERDRTGAEPPGPECVAAVSHGNP
;
A
#
# COMPACT_ATOMS: atom_id res chain seq x y z
N MET A 1 -16.69 14.45 -24.14
CA MET A 1 -15.39 15.00 -23.71
C MET A 1 -15.00 14.30 -22.41
N MET A 2 -14.01 13.42 -22.45
CA MET A 2 -13.55 12.63 -21.30
C MET A 2 -12.77 13.56 -20.36
N HIS A 3 -13.16 13.66 -19.09
CA HIS A 3 -12.36 14.37 -18.09
C HIS A 3 -11.08 13.57 -17.80
N ASP A 4 -10.04 13.72 -18.62
CA ASP A 4 -8.70 13.37 -18.19
C ASP A 4 -8.26 14.46 -17.22
N VAL A 5 -8.48 14.19 -15.93
CA VAL A 5 -7.98 15.05 -14.87
C VAL A 5 -6.47 14.97 -14.95
N ASP A 6 -5.82 16.08 -15.26
CA ASP A 6 -4.36 16.22 -15.33
C ASP A 6 -3.73 15.75 -14.00
N ARG A 7 -3.36 14.47 -13.98
CA ARG A 7 -2.82 13.75 -12.83
C ARG A 7 -1.47 13.22 -13.28
N SER A 8 -0.45 13.42 -12.45
CA SER A 8 0.87 12.85 -12.71
C SER A 8 0.79 11.34 -12.94
N GLN A 9 1.65 10.82 -13.83
CA GLN A 9 1.66 9.40 -14.17
C GLN A 9 1.84 8.50 -12.93
N GLY A 10 2.74 8.86 -12.02
CA GLY A 10 2.93 8.12 -10.76
C GLY A 10 1.68 8.08 -9.86
N THR A 11 0.80 9.09 -9.95
CA THR A 11 -0.50 9.04 -9.27
C THR A 11 -1.45 8.06 -9.94
N LYS A 12 -1.50 8.04 -11.28
CA LYS A 12 -2.33 7.10 -12.05
C LYS A 12 -1.91 5.65 -11.74
N GLU A 13 -0.61 5.36 -11.82
CA GLU A 13 -0.04 4.05 -11.47
C GLU A 13 -0.32 3.63 -10.03
N THR A 14 -0.24 4.57 -9.09
CA THR A 14 -0.53 4.29 -7.68
C THR A 14 -2.00 3.89 -7.49
N TYR A 15 -2.93 4.54 -8.17
CA TYR A 15 -4.34 4.17 -8.10
C TYR A 15 -4.63 2.84 -8.80
N GLU A 16 -4.00 2.57 -9.94
CA GLU A 16 -4.13 1.29 -10.62
C GLU A 16 -3.63 0.14 -9.73
N ARG A 17 -2.44 0.28 -9.16
CA ARG A 17 -1.87 -0.71 -8.24
C ARG A 17 -2.76 -0.92 -7.02
N GLN A 18 -3.31 0.15 -6.45
CA GLN A 18 -4.22 0.06 -5.31
C GLN A 18 -5.54 -0.61 -5.69
N LEU A 19 -6.09 -0.32 -6.87
CA LEU A 19 -7.31 -0.97 -7.34
C LEU A 19 -7.08 -2.48 -7.51
N ARG A 20 -6.01 -2.86 -8.23
CA ARG A 20 -5.66 -4.25 -8.51
C ARG A 20 -5.33 -5.05 -7.26
N GLY A 21 -4.56 -4.47 -6.34
CA GLY A 21 -4.06 -5.17 -5.15
C GLY A 21 -4.93 -5.05 -3.90
N LEU A 22 -5.84 -4.07 -3.82
CA LEU A 22 -6.68 -3.86 -2.63
C LEU A 22 -8.15 -4.14 -2.89
N VAL A 23 -8.70 -3.71 -4.03
CA VAL A 23 -10.16 -3.66 -4.23
C VAL A 23 -10.65 -4.86 -5.06
N LEU A 24 -10.04 -5.12 -6.21
CA LEU A 24 -10.51 -6.17 -7.13
C LEU A 24 -10.59 -7.57 -6.48
N PRO A 25 -9.60 -8.03 -5.69
CA PRO A 25 -9.67 -9.38 -5.12
C PRO A 25 -10.87 -9.62 -4.19
N PHE A 26 -11.48 -8.56 -3.66
CA PHE A 26 -12.66 -8.67 -2.80
C PHE A 26 -13.97 -8.52 -3.57
N PHE A 27 -13.96 -7.78 -4.67
CA PHE A 27 -15.16 -7.37 -5.40
C PHE A 27 -15.29 -7.97 -6.80
N GLU A 28 -14.37 -8.82 -7.24
CA GLU A 28 -14.34 -9.38 -8.60
C GLU A 28 -15.61 -10.12 -9.02
N HIS A 29 -16.33 -10.72 -8.05
CA HIS A 29 -17.57 -11.46 -8.28
C HIS A 29 -18.84 -10.64 -7.99
N TYR A 30 -18.70 -9.34 -7.79
CA TYR A 30 -19.82 -8.45 -7.53
C TYR A 30 -19.95 -7.42 -8.65
N THR A 31 -21.16 -7.21 -9.11
CA THR A 31 -21.48 -6.02 -9.89
C THR A 31 -21.45 -4.78 -8.99
N ILE A 32 -21.25 -3.61 -9.59
CA ILE A 32 -21.22 -2.33 -8.85
C ILE A 32 -22.52 -2.10 -8.05
N ARG A 33 -23.67 -2.61 -8.52
CA ARG A 33 -24.96 -2.49 -7.85
C ARG A 33 -25.09 -3.38 -6.61
N GLU A 34 -24.33 -4.47 -6.55
CA GLU A 34 -24.31 -5.39 -5.41
C GLU A 34 -23.37 -4.91 -4.30
N VAL A 35 -22.60 -3.86 -4.51
CA VAL A 35 -21.71 -3.30 -3.47
C VAL A 35 -22.54 -2.53 -2.42
N THR A 36 -22.99 -3.26 -1.40
CA THR A 36 -23.73 -2.71 -0.25
C THR A 36 -22.79 -2.11 0.80
N VAL A 37 -23.32 -1.25 1.67
CA VAL A 37 -22.56 -0.63 2.77
C VAL A 37 -21.91 -1.69 3.68
N GLY A 38 -22.65 -2.74 4.04
CA GLY A 38 -22.12 -3.83 4.88
C GLY A 38 -20.93 -4.56 4.25
N ARG A 39 -20.95 -4.80 2.93
CA ARG A 39 -19.80 -5.39 2.21
C ARG A 39 -18.59 -4.46 2.23
N VAL A 40 -18.80 -3.15 2.08
CA VAL A 40 -17.72 -2.16 2.21
C VAL A 40 -17.14 -2.16 3.63
N GLU A 41 -17.98 -2.25 4.66
CA GLU A 41 -17.51 -2.27 6.05
C GLU A 41 -16.70 -3.53 6.36
N MET A 42 -17.17 -4.70 5.90
CA MET A 42 -16.41 -5.96 6.01
C MET A 42 -15.06 -5.88 5.29
N PHE A 43 -15.06 -5.36 4.06
CA PHE A 43 -13.86 -5.13 3.29
C PHE A 43 -12.85 -4.23 4.03
N LEU A 44 -13.31 -3.07 4.53
CA LEU A 44 -12.45 -2.11 5.23
C LEU A 44 -11.93 -2.67 6.56
N LYS A 45 -12.72 -3.51 7.23
CA LYS A 45 -12.29 -4.23 8.43
C LYS A 45 -11.12 -5.16 8.11
N GLN A 46 -11.22 -6.00 7.08
CA GLN A 46 -10.15 -6.91 6.66
C GLN A 46 -8.88 -6.16 6.24
N GLN A 47 -9.00 -5.07 5.47
CA GLN A 47 -7.81 -4.27 5.12
C GLN A 47 -7.15 -3.63 6.34
N ARG A 48 -7.94 -3.32 7.37
CA ARG A 48 -7.46 -2.68 8.60
C ARG A 48 -6.76 -3.64 9.54
N GLU A 49 -7.12 -4.92 9.51
CA GLU A 49 -6.39 -6.01 10.19
C GLU A 49 -4.94 -6.08 9.69
N LEU A 50 -4.71 -5.82 8.40
CA LEU A 50 -3.36 -5.76 7.82
C LEU A 50 -2.63 -4.45 8.15
N SER A 51 -3.23 -3.29 7.84
CA SER A 51 -2.73 -2.00 8.33
C SER A 51 -3.73 -0.86 8.10
N TYR A 52 -3.66 0.17 8.95
CA TYR A 52 -4.47 1.38 8.80
C TYR A 52 -4.24 2.09 7.46
N SER A 53 -2.98 2.20 7.01
CA SER A 53 -2.65 2.87 5.75
C SER A 53 -3.27 2.14 4.56
N ARG A 54 -3.21 0.81 4.56
CA ARG A 54 -3.80 -0.03 3.52
C ARG A 54 -5.32 0.15 3.45
N ALA A 55 -6.01 0.11 4.59
CA ALA A 55 -7.45 0.38 4.65
C ALA A 55 -7.81 1.81 4.18
N LYS A 56 -7.00 2.81 4.53
CA LYS A 56 -7.19 4.20 4.09
C LYS A 56 -7.06 4.33 2.57
N HIS A 57 -6.03 3.71 1.98
CA HIS A 57 -5.82 3.72 0.53
C HIS A 57 -6.93 2.98 -0.22
N ALA A 58 -7.31 1.81 0.28
CA ALA A 58 -8.45 1.04 -0.23
C ALA A 58 -9.74 1.88 -0.25
N ARG A 59 -10.09 2.52 0.88
CA ARG A 59 -11.29 3.38 0.96
C ARG A 59 -11.22 4.55 -0.02
N LYS A 60 -10.07 5.21 -0.15
CA LYS A 60 -9.91 6.36 -1.05
C LYS A 60 -10.12 5.95 -2.50
N THR A 61 -9.41 4.92 -2.94
CA THR A 61 -9.48 4.43 -4.33
C THR A 61 -10.87 3.92 -4.66
N PHE A 62 -11.46 3.12 -3.78
CA PHE A 62 -12.82 2.61 -4.01
C PHE A 62 -13.88 3.71 -3.98
N GLY A 63 -13.74 4.69 -3.07
CA GLY A 63 -14.64 5.83 -3.00
C GLY A 63 -14.65 6.66 -4.29
N MET A 64 -13.50 6.81 -4.96
CA MET A 64 -13.42 7.50 -6.26
C MET A 64 -14.18 6.74 -7.36
N ILE A 65 -14.05 5.41 -7.39
CA ILE A 65 -14.75 4.54 -8.35
C ILE A 65 -16.26 4.63 -8.13
N MET A 66 -16.72 4.50 -6.88
CA MET A 66 -18.14 4.57 -6.56
C MET A 66 -18.72 5.98 -6.79
N ALA A 67 -17.94 7.04 -6.56
CA ALA A 67 -18.35 8.40 -6.91
C ALA A 67 -18.47 8.60 -8.44
N PHE A 68 -17.60 7.95 -9.22
CA PHE A 68 -17.75 7.93 -10.67
C PHE A 68 -19.00 7.17 -11.10
N ALA A 69 -19.29 6.02 -10.49
CA ALA A 69 -20.50 5.24 -10.78
C ALA A 69 -21.79 6.01 -10.48
N VAL A 70 -21.84 6.78 -9.39
CA VAL A 70 -22.97 7.70 -9.09
C VAL A 70 -23.13 8.76 -10.17
N ARG A 71 -22.03 9.42 -10.59
CA ARG A 71 -22.08 10.44 -11.66
C ARG A 71 -22.50 9.91 -13.02
N ARG A 72 -22.38 8.59 -13.22
CA ARG A 72 -22.83 7.87 -14.42
C ARG A 72 -24.19 7.21 -14.23
N GLU A 73 -24.89 7.49 -13.13
CA GLU A 73 -26.22 6.97 -12.81
C GLU A 73 -26.30 5.44 -12.76
N ILE A 74 -25.17 4.77 -12.54
CA ILE A 74 -25.11 3.30 -12.41
C ILE A 74 -25.70 2.85 -11.06
N ILE A 75 -25.46 3.66 -10.02
CA ILE A 75 -25.93 3.51 -8.65
C ILE A 75 -26.45 4.84 -8.12
N THR A 76 -27.41 4.78 -7.20
CA THR A 76 -28.06 5.99 -6.65
C THR A 76 -27.26 6.68 -5.55
N ARG A 77 -26.44 5.93 -4.80
CA ARG A 77 -25.64 6.44 -3.68
C ARG A 77 -24.28 5.76 -3.60
N ASN A 78 -23.30 6.46 -3.05
CA ASN A 78 -21.96 5.93 -2.86
C ASN A 78 -21.87 5.15 -1.52
N SER A 79 -21.94 3.82 -1.58
CA SER A 79 -21.87 2.96 -0.39
C SER A 79 -20.58 3.11 0.42
N VAL A 80 -19.47 3.53 -0.19
CA VAL A 80 -18.20 3.82 0.50
C VAL A 80 -18.28 5.10 1.32
N LYS A 81 -19.07 6.08 0.88
CA LYS A 81 -19.28 7.32 1.63
C LYS A 81 -20.15 7.06 2.87
N GLU A 82 -21.16 6.21 2.73
CA GLU A 82 -22.09 5.83 3.81
C GLU A 82 -21.46 4.91 4.86
N ALA A 83 -20.41 4.15 4.51
CA ALA A 83 -19.72 3.28 5.45
C ALA A 83 -19.08 4.05 6.62
N SER A 84 -19.08 3.46 7.81
CA SER A 84 -18.57 4.06 9.05
C SER A 84 -17.14 4.61 8.91
N ARG A 85 -16.86 5.73 9.60
CA ARG A 85 -15.52 6.35 9.59
C ARG A 85 -14.54 5.50 10.40
N MET A 86 -13.35 5.27 9.86
CA MET A 86 -12.28 4.55 10.56
C MET A 86 -11.50 5.49 11.49
N LYS A 87 -11.41 5.15 12.78
CA LYS A 87 -10.57 5.87 13.76
C LYS A 87 -9.09 5.72 13.39
N LYS A 88 -8.37 6.83 13.26
CA LYS A 88 -6.91 6.84 13.03
C LYS A 88 -6.19 6.35 14.29
N PRO A 89 -5.26 5.38 14.20
CA PRO A 89 -4.43 5.02 15.34
C PRO A 89 -3.52 6.20 15.72
N PRO A 90 -3.17 6.35 17.01
CA PRO A 90 -2.20 7.36 17.44
C PRO A 90 -0.88 7.11 16.70
N HIS A 91 -0.25 8.19 16.23
CA HIS A 91 1.02 8.13 15.52
C HIS A 91 2.03 8.97 16.28
N THR A 92 3.05 8.33 16.83
CA THR A 92 4.20 9.02 17.42
C THR A 92 5.21 9.30 16.32
N PRO A 93 5.53 10.58 16.02
CA PRO A 93 6.58 10.92 15.08
C PRO A 93 7.91 10.33 15.56
N LYS A 94 8.52 9.47 14.74
CA LYS A 94 9.86 8.94 15.00
C LYS A 94 10.89 9.86 14.37
N ALA A 95 11.52 10.71 15.18
CA ALA A 95 12.67 11.49 14.76
C ALA A 95 13.93 10.62 14.80
N LEU A 96 14.81 10.77 13.81
CA LEU A 96 16.13 10.16 13.85
C LEU A 96 17.01 10.94 14.83
N THR A 97 17.73 10.23 15.71
CA THR A 97 18.74 10.86 16.58
C THR A 97 19.97 11.26 15.77
N THR A 98 20.76 12.21 16.27
CA THR A 98 22.01 12.64 15.62
C THR A 98 22.97 11.46 15.41
N GLU A 99 23.03 10.53 16.35
CA GLU A 99 23.83 9.30 16.27
C GLU A 99 23.36 8.38 15.14
N GLN A 100 22.05 8.17 15.00
CA GLN A 100 21.48 7.38 13.90
C GLN A 100 21.77 8.02 12.54
N ILE A 101 21.70 9.36 12.46
CA ILE A 101 22.04 10.09 11.24
C ILE A 101 23.53 9.91 10.91
N ALA A 102 24.42 9.97 11.90
CA ALA A 102 25.84 9.75 11.70
C ALA A 102 26.14 8.32 11.19
N ALA A 103 25.48 7.31 11.78
CA ALA A 103 25.61 5.92 11.37
C ALA A 103 25.11 5.69 9.92
N ILE A 104 23.94 6.24 9.57
CA ILE A 104 23.40 6.15 8.19
C ILE A 104 24.37 6.81 7.19
N ARG A 105 24.92 7.98 7.53
CA ARG A 105 25.88 8.68 6.66
C ARG A 105 27.17 7.89 6.47
N LEU A 106 27.65 7.20 7.50
CA LEU A 106 28.84 6.34 7.41
C LEU A 106 28.57 5.15 6.49
N ALA A 107 27.50 4.39 6.75
CA ALA A 107 27.11 3.25 5.92
C ALA A 107 26.92 3.65 4.44
N ALA A 108 26.30 4.80 4.18
CA ALA A 108 26.11 5.32 2.82
C ALA A 108 27.42 5.74 2.13
N ARG A 109 28.49 6.07 2.87
CA ARG A 109 29.82 6.33 2.30
C ARG A 109 30.55 5.04 1.98
N GLU A 110 30.46 4.05 2.87
CA GLU A 110 31.07 2.73 2.68
C GLU A 110 30.46 2.01 1.48
N TRP A 111 29.13 2.01 1.37
CA TRP A 111 28.41 1.44 0.22
C TRP A 111 28.85 2.07 -1.11
N ARG A 112 28.92 3.41 -1.20
CA ARG A 112 29.41 4.11 -2.40
C ARG A 112 30.88 3.83 -2.71
N SER A 113 31.69 3.51 -1.70
CA SER A 113 33.10 3.17 -1.89
C SER A 113 33.29 1.72 -2.36
N GLN A 114 32.28 0.87 -2.16
CA GLN A 114 32.27 -0.53 -2.62
C GLN A 114 31.82 -0.66 -4.09
N GLU A 115 31.01 0.25 -4.61
CA GLU A 115 30.61 0.31 -6.04
C GLU A 115 31.78 0.49 -7.03
N GLY A 116 33.00 0.77 -6.53
CA GLY A 116 34.23 0.75 -7.33
C GLY A 116 34.95 -0.61 -7.40
N ARG A 117 34.50 -1.65 -6.70
CA ARG A 117 35.16 -2.99 -6.68
C ARG A 117 34.34 -4.13 -7.27
N ASP A 118 33.04 -3.94 -7.48
CA ASP A 118 32.14 -5.04 -7.87
C ASP A 118 31.76 -5.05 -9.36
N VAL A 119 32.26 -4.12 -10.18
CA VAL A 119 31.99 -4.09 -11.63
C VAL A 119 32.81 -5.13 -12.42
N GLU A 120 33.83 -5.76 -11.82
CA GLU A 120 34.71 -6.74 -12.51
C GLU A 120 34.29 -8.21 -12.29
N ARG A 121 33.27 -8.52 -11.48
CA ARG A 121 33.00 -9.91 -11.04
C ARG A 121 31.61 -10.47 -11.33
N ASP A 122 31.05 -10.20 -12.50
CA ASP A 122 29.88 -10.98 -12.96
C ASP A 122 29.79 -11.14 -14.49
N ARG A 123 30.74 -11.89 -15.07
CA ARG A 123 30.59 -12.52 -16.40
C ARG A 123 30.71 -14.05 -16.38
N THR A 124 30.71 -14.67 -15.21
CA THR A 124 30.67 -16.13 -15.12
C THR A 124 29.54 -16.52 -14.19
N GLY A 125 28.41 -16.90 -14.79
CA GLY A 125 27.19 -17.25 -14.09
C GLY A 125 27.42 -18.32 -13.03
N ALA A 126 27.14 -17.96 -11.78
CA ALA A 126 26.85 -18.87 -10.70
C ALA A 126 25.87 -18.15 -9.75
N GLU A 127 24.62 -18.61 -9.75
CA GLU A 127 23.56 -18.11 -8.86
C GLU A 127 23.92 -18.47 -7.40
N PRO A 128 24.02 -17.49 -6.48
CA PRO A 128 24.29 -17.78 -5.07
C PRO A 128 23.03 -18.31 -4.37
N PRO A 129 23.16 -19.28 -3.45
CA PRO A 129 22.00 -19.83 -2.74
C PRO A 129 21.37 -18.76 -1.83
N GLY A 130 20.06 -18.60 -1.94
CA GLY A 130 19.28 -17.63 -1.16
C GLY A 130 19.37 -17.88 0.36
N PRO A 131 19.22 -16.84 1.19
CA PRO A 131 19.34 -16.98 2.63
C PRO A 131 18.18 -17.80 3.19
N GLU A 132 18.51 -18.92 3.82
CA GLU A 132 17.60 -19.68 4.67
C GLU A 132 17.03 -18.77 5.76
N CYS A 133 15.71 -18.61 5.75
CA CYS A 133 14.96 -18.00 6.84
C CYS A 133 15.11 -18.88 8.10
N VAL A 134 16.12 -18.58 8.92
CA VAL A 134 16.23 -19.17 10.26
C VAL A 134 15.18 -18.51 11.15
N ALA A 135 14.21 -19.32 11.57
CA ALA A 135 13.19 -18.98 12.53
C ALA A 135 13.73 -18.96 13.98
N ALA A 136 12.98 -18.24 14.82
CA ALA A 136 12.79 -18.41 16.26
C ALA A 136 13.61 -17.54 17.23
N VAL A 137 12.85 -17.01 18.21
CA VAL A 137 13.08 -16.82 19.66
C VAL A 137 12.28 -15.56 20.06
N SER A 138 10.99 -15.68 20.37
CA SER A 138 10.36 -16.14 21.63
C SER A 138 9.98 -14.98 22.55
N HIS A 139 8.68 -14.87 22.80
CA HIS A 139 7.94 -14.49 24.02
C HIS A 139 8.65 -13.66 25.11
N GLY A 140 8.03 -12.52 25.45
CA GLY A 140 8.19 -11.90 26.76
C GLY A 140 7.55 -10.51 26.84
N ASN A 141 6.29 -10.45 27.30
CA ASN A 141 5.80 -9.58 28.39
C ASN A 141 4.28 -9.31 28.28
N PRO A 142 3.54 -9.19 29.39
CA PRO A 142 3.50 -10.04 30.59
C PRO A 142 2.54 -11.23 30.45
#